data_AF-A0A3D4TPC9-F1
#
_entry.id   AF-A0A3D4TPC9-F1
#
_cell.length_a   1.000
_cell.length_b   1.000
_cell.length_c   1.000
_cell.angle_alpha   90.00
_cell.angle_beta   90.00
_cell.angle_gamma   90.00
#
_symmetry.space_group_name_H-M   'P 1'
#
loop_
_entity.id
_entity.type
_entity.pdbx_description
1 polymer ?
#
loop_
_entity_poly.entity_id
_entity_poly.type
_entity_poly.pdbx_seq_one_letter_code
_entity_poly.pdbx_strand_id
1 'polypeptide(L)'
;DPATWFRSVRNQAVRTGAHEWVIGFGERRMIDGIDIAPRNDKNWKHGQVRDYEVYLGDSNGEWGEPIARGRLQLKEGVQRIDFPAHAGRLLRFRVLSVQNPEGDGASSTDPMVTAAQGSARAFDALQPRDVGPIALSTFHILEHQEPERPARQRYLSELPVPAALASQLRTDQSFRGDTGMRMNGLQFRRGLGVGANSRIDLRLQ
;
A
#
# COMPACT_ATOMS: atom_id res chain seq x y z
N ASP A 1 -19.69 13.90 1.28
CA ASP A 1 -20.36 15.20 1.40
C ASP A 1 -19.53 16.06 2.34
N PRO A 2 -19.03 17.23 1.92
CA PRO A 2 -18.25 18.11 2.79
C PRO A 2 -19.03 18.55 4.04
N ALA A 3 -20.36 18.56 4.04
CA ALA A 3 -21.15 18.95 5.21
C ALA A 3 -21.25 17.84 6.29
N THR A 4 -20.77 16.63 5.99
CA THR A 4 -20.83 15.49 6.91
C THR A 4 -19.44 15.04 7.34
N TRP A 5 -19.34 14.56 8.57
CA TRP A 5 -18.12 14.01 9.12
C TRP A 5 -18.45 12.77 9.95
N PHE A 6 -17.55 11.80 9.90
CA PHE A 6 -17.59 10.63 10.74
C PHE A 6 -17.18 11.01 12.17
N ARG A 7 -17.76 10.32 13.16
CA ARG A 7 -17.32 10.37 14.55
C ARG A 7 -17.51 9.04 15.25
N SER A 8 -16.57 8.67 16.12
CA SER A 8 -16.77 7.54 17.03
C SER A 8 -17.65 7.95 18.23
N VAL A 9 -18.11 6.96 18.99
CA VAL A 9 -19.01 7.16 20.13
C VAL A 9 -18.31 7.94 21.24
N ARG A 10 -18.98 8.96 21.78
CA ARG A 10 -18.51 9.75 22.94
C ARG A 10 -19.11 9.18 24.23
N ASN A 11 -18.74 7.96 24.61
CA ASN A 11 -19.15 7.40 25.90
C ASN A 11 -17.96 7.39 26.86
N GLN A 12 -17.96 8.32 27.82
CA GLN A 12 -16.90 8.45 28.81
C GLN A 12 -16.82 7.26 29.78
N ALA A 13 -17.88 6.44 29.88
CA ALA A 13 -17.88 5.23 30.68
C ALA A 13 -17.22 4.03 29.96
N VAL A 14 -16.94 4.16 28.66
CA VAL A 14 -16.27 3.12 27.87
C VAL A 14 -14.85 3.60 27.59
N ARG A 15 -13.86 2.99 28.26
CA ARG A 15 -12.46 3.08 27.84
C ARG A 15 -12.36 2.37 26.50
N THR A 16 -12.41 3.13 25.41
CA THR A 16 -12.33 2.57 24.07
C THR A 16 -10.88 2.28 23.76
N GLY A 17 -10.60 1.02 23.41
CA GLY A 17 -9.33 0.61 22.80
C GLY A 17 -9.04 1.37 21.51
N ALA A 18 -8.01 0.93 20.77
CA ALA A 18 -7.72 1.50 19.45
C ALA A 18 -8.99 1.53 18.57
N HIS A 19 -9.28 2.68 17.97
CA HIS A 19 -10.34 2.74 16.95
C HIS A 19 -9.82 2.07 15.70
N GLU A 20 -10.63 1.24 15.07
CA GLU A 20 -10.27 0.60 13.81
C GLU A 20 -11.44 0.59 12.85
N TRP A 21 -11.11 0.71 11.57
CA TRP A 21 -12.03 0.38 10.50
C TRP A 21 -11.28 -0.37 9.40
N VAL A 22 -12.01 -1.30 8.81
CA VAL A 22 -11.55 -2.16 7.73
C VAL A 22 -12.36 -1.85 6.48
N ILE A 23 -11.67 -1.55 5.38
CA ILE A 23 -12.27 -1.24 4.09
C ILE A 23 -11.90 -2.36 3.13
N GLY A 24 -12.91 -2.96 2.51
CA GLY A 24 -12.72 -3.96 1.45
C GLY A 24 -12.83 -3.34 0.07
N PHE A 25 -11.90 -3.70 -0.82
CA PHE A 25 -11.81 -3.16 -2.18
C PHE A 25 -12.55 -3.99 -3.24
N GLY A 26 -13.04 -5.18 -2.87
CA GLY A 26 -13.65 -6.15 -3.80
C GLY A 26 -12.63 -6.91 -4.65
N GLU A 27 -11.64 -6.21 -5.20
CA GLU A 27 -10.49 -6.79 -5.90
C GLU A 27 -9.15 -6.38 -5.28
N ARG A 28 -8.06 -6.99 -5.76
CA ARG A 28 -6.72 -6.70 -5.23
C ARG A 28 -6.22 -5.40 -5.86
N ARG A 29 -5.93 -4.41 -5.03
CA ARG A 29 -5.50 -3.06 -5.43
C ARG A 29 -4.09 -2.77 -4.92
N MET A 30 -3.33 -1.98 -5.68
CA MET A 30 -2.06 -1.41 -5.22
C MET A 30 -2.35 -0.08 -4.54
N ILE A 31 -2.07 0.04 -3.25
CA ILE A 31 -2.33 1.26 -2.48
C ILE A 31 -1.00 1.85 -2.03
N ASP A 32 -0.84 3.17 -2.15
CA ASP A 32 0.39 3.87 -1.77
C ASP A 32 0.16 5.06 -0.82
N GLY A 33 -1.09 5.35 -0.46
CA GLY A 33 -1.33 6.37 0.55
C GLY A 33 -2.76 6.51 1.03
N ILE A 34 -2.93 7.43 1.98
CA ILE A 34 -4.22 7.84 2.55
C ILE A 34 -4.20 9.36 2.75
N ASP A 35 -5.23 10.04 2.28
CA ASP A 35 -5.55 11.41 2.67
C ASP A 35 -6.54 11.40 3.84
N ILE A 36 -6.20 12.14 4.90
CA ILE A 36 -7.00 12.26 6.10
C ILE A 36 -7.18 13.72 6.49
N ALA A 37 -8.39 14.10 6.86
CA ALA A 37 -8.68 15.47 7.33
C ALA A 37 -9.59 15.44 8.56
N PRO A 38 -9.39 16.37 9.50
CA PRO A 38 -10.27 16.53 10.65
C PRO A 38 -11.66 17.01 10.21
N ARG A 39 -12.58 17.16 11.17
CA ARG A 39 -13.81 17.91 10.95
C ARG A 39 -13.51 19.29 10.36
N ASN A 40 -14.40 19.79 9.52
CA ASN A 40 -14.28 21.08 8.84
C ASN A 40 -15.14 22.18 9.49
N ASP A 41 -15.38 22.06 10.80
CA ASP A 41 -16.09 23.07 11.59
C ASP A 41 -15.15 23.73 12.61
N LYS A 42 -15.68 24.67 13.39
CA LYS A 42 -14.92 25.42 14.42
C LYS A 42 -14.24 24.53 15.48
N ASN A 43 -14.60 23.24 15.57
CA ASN A 43 -14.07 22.29 16.54
C ASN A 43 -13.03 21.34 15.92
N TRP A 44 -12.48 21.67 14.75
CA TRP A 44 -11.54 20.82 13.99
C TRP A 44 -10.35 20.28 14.79
N LYS A 45 -9.95 20.95 15.87
CA LYS A 45 -8.84 20.54 16.75
C LYS A 45 -9.13 19.29 17.58
N HIS A 46 -10.40 18.97 17.82
CA HIS A 46 -10.80 17.89 18.72
C HIS A 46 -11.08 16.58 17.95
N GLY A 47 -10.59 15.47 18.49
CA GLY A 47 -10.80 14.13 17.91
C GLY A 47 -9.96 13.86 16.67
N GLN A 48 -8.87 14.62 16.45
CA GLN A 48 -7.92 14.29 15.41
C GLN A 48 -7.10 13.06 15.79
N VAL A 49 -6.85 12.21 14.80
CA VAL A 49 -5.89 11.10 14.91
C VAL A 49 -4.49 11.67 15.17
N ARG A 50 -3.76 11.08 16.11
CA ARG A 50 -2.34 11.36 16.32
C ARG A 50 -1.50 10.19 15.88
N ASP A 51 -1.44 9.11 16.65
CA ASP A 51 -0.63 7.93 16.32
C ASP A 51 -1.50 6.89 15.60
N TYR A 52 -0.97 6.27 14.55
CA TYR A 52 -1.70 5.32 13.71
C TYR A 52 -0.85 4.16 13.19
N GLU A 53 -1.54 3.11 12.76
CA GLU A 53 -0.98 1.99 11.99
C GLU A 53 -1.87 1.70 10.76
N VAL A 54 -1.24 1.32 9.66
CA VAL A 54 -1.89 0.91 8.41
C VAL A 54 -1.49 -0.52 8.09
N TYR A 55 -2.47 -1.36 7.77
CA TYR A 55 -2.27 -2.73 7.32
C TYR A 55 -2.99 -2.94 6.01
N LEU A 56 -2.39 -3.74 5.13
CA LEU A 56 -3.06 -4.32 3.97
C LEU A 56 -3.04 -5.84 4.10
N GLY A 57 -4.14 -6.47 3.70
CA GLY A 57 -4.28 -7.92 3.72
C GLY A 57 -5.17 -8.43 2.60
N ASP A 58 -5.13 -9.73 2.36
CA ASP A 58 -6.01 -10.40 1.39
C ASP A 58 -7.20 -11.10 2.06
N SER A 59 -7.16 -11.30 3.37
CA SER A 59 -8.24 -11.89 4.19
C SER A 59 -8.41 -11.15 5.51
N ASN A 60 -9.62 -11.20 6.08
CA ASN A 60 -9.87 -10.61 7.39
C ASN A 60 -9.32 -11.54 8.48
N GLY A 61 -8.51 -11.02 9.39
CA GLY A 61 -7.94 -11.76 10.53
C GLY A 61 -6.42 -11.93 10.45
N GLU A 62 -5.85 -12.04 9.24
CA GLU A 62 -4.41 -12.20 9.02
C GLU A 62 -3.82 -10.90 8.45
N TRP A 63 -3.37 -10.02 9.35
CA TRP A 63 -2.90 -8.68 8.96
C TRP A 63 -1.38 -8.54 8.87
N GLY A 64 -0.62 -9.48 9.43
CA GLY A 64 0.83 -9.39 9.52
C GLY A 64 1.33 -8.12 10.25
N GLU A 65 2.52 -7.67 9.86
CA GLU A 65 3.07 -6.39 10.31
C GLU A 65 2.42 -5.21 9.56
N PRO A 66 2.24 -4.04 10.20
CA PRO A 66 1.73 -2.87 9.51
C PRO A 66 2.74 -2.36 8.49
N ILE A 67 2.20 -1.95 7.34
CA ILE A 67 2.96 -1.39 6.23
C ILE A 67 3.35 0.07 6.49
N ALA A 68 2.64 0.75 7.39
CA ALA A 68 2.97 2.09 7.84
C ALA A 68 2.60 2.27 9.32
N ARG A 69 3.47 2.98 10.05
CA ARG A 69 3.20 3.48 11.40
C ARG A 69 3.64 4.93 11.44
N GLY A 70 2.88 5.79 12.11
CA GLY A 70 3.24 7.20 12.12
C GLY A 70 2.47 8.04 13.11
N ARG A 71 2.80 9.33 13.10
CA ARG A 71 2.20 10.38 13.92
C ARG A 71 1.79 11.54 13.04
N LEU A 72 0.51 11.88 13.03
CA LEU A 72 -0.03 13.06 12.38
C LEU A 72 0.16 14.30 13.27
N GLN A 73 0.22 15.47 12.62
CA GLN A 73 0.28 16.75 13.30
C GLN A 73 -1.13 17.23 13.64
N LEU A 74 -1.26 18.05 14.69
CA LEU A 74 -2.48 18.81 14.92
C LEU A 74 -2.57 19.90 13.85
N LYS A 75 -3.38 19.66 12.82
CA LYS A 75 -3.44 20.52 11.63
C LYS A 75 -4.88 20.63 11.14
N GLU A 76 -5.26 21.83 10.72
CA GLU A 76 -6.51 22.05 10.00
C GLU A 76 -6.33 21.64 8.54
N GLY A 77 -7.29 20.87 8.01
CA GLY A 77 -7.27 20.40 6.63
C GLY A 77 -6.50 19.09 6.40
N VAL A 78 -6.27 18.79 5.12
CA VAL A 78 -5.77 17.47 4.68
C VAL A 78 -4.30 17.26 5.07
N GLN A 79 -4.03 16.04 5.51
CA GLN A 79 -2.71 15.45 5.70
C GLN A 79 -2.63 14.17 4.88
N ARG A 80 -1.49 13.97 4.20
CA ARG A 80 -1.22 12.76 3.45
C ARG A 80 -0.33 11.83 4.26
N ILE A 81 -0.68 10.55 4.25
CA ILE A 81 0.10 9.44 4.75
C ILE A 81 0.57 8.66 3.53
N ASP A 82 1.85 8.78 3.19
CA ASP A 82 2.47 8.03 2.10
C ASP A 82 3.19 6.78 2.63
N PHE A 83 3.15 5.70 1.85
CA PHE A 83 3.93 4.50 2.11
C PHE A 83 4.27 3.79 0.79
N PRO A 84 5.31 2.92 0.76
CA PRO A 84 5.60 2.14 -0.45
C PRO A 84 4.37 1.38 -0.93
N ALA A 85 4.15 1.39 -2.25
CA ALA A 85 2.99 0.77 -2.86
C ALA A 85 2.86 -0.71 -2.44
N HIS A 86 1.70 -1.08 -1.91
CA HIS A 86 1.45 -2.41 -1.36
C HIS A 86 0.14 -2.98 -1.92
N ALA A 87 0.17 -4.26 -2.28
CA ALA A 87 -0.98 -4.96 -2.85
C ALA A 87 -1.87 -5.55 -1.76
N GLY A 88 -3.19 -5.35 -1.83
CA GLY A 88 -4.13 -6.00 -0.91
C GLY A 88 -5.58 -5.89 -1.37
N ARG A 89 -6.46 -6.68 -0.74
CA ARG A 89 -7.93 -6.64 -0.94
C ARG A 89 -8.66 -5.91 0.18
N LEU A 90 -7.99 -5.77 1.33
CA LEU A 90 -8.50 -5.11 2.52
C LEU A 90 -7.45 -4.13 3.04
N LEU A 91 -7.90 -2.98 3.53
CA LEU A 91 -7.10 -2.05 4.31
C LEU A 91 -7.67 -1.93 5.71
N ARG A 92 -6.82 -2.07 6.73
CA ARG A 92 -7.16 -1.77 8.12
C ARG A 92 -6.36 -0.54 8.57
N PHE A 93 -7.09 0.46 9.05
CA PHE A 93 -6.51 1.63 9.69
C PHE A 93 -6.79 1.58 11.19
N ARG A 94 -5.74 1.64 12.01
CA ARG A 94 -5.85 1.64 13.47
C ARG A 94 -5.39 2.98 14.02
N VAL A 95 -6.22 3.58 14.85
CA VAL A 95 -5.89 4.79 15.61
C VAL A 95 -5.43 4.37 16.99
N LEU A 96 -4.17 4.68 17.29
CA LEU A 96 -3.55 4.34 18.56
C LEU A 96 -3.66 5.47 19.59
N SER A 97 -3.87 6.71 19.14
CA SER A 97 -4.07 7.86 20.02
C SER A 97 -4.72 9.04 19.27
N VAL A 98 -5.19 10.02 20.04
CA VAL A 98 -5.80 11.26 19.55
C VAL A 98 -5.02 12.50 20.00
N GLN A 99 -5.17 13.60 19.27
CA GLN A 99 -4.58 14.88 19.64
C GLN A 99 -5.21 15.44 20.92
N ASN A 100 -4.39 16.08 21.75
CA ASN A 100 -4.83 16.83 22.92
C ASN A 100 -4.60 18.34 22.68
N PRO A 101 -5.60 19.10 22.24
CA PRO A 101 -5.43 20.52 21.88
C PRO A 101 -5.33 21.46 23.09
N GLU A 102 -5.65 21.02 24.31
CA GLU A 102 -5.64 21.85 25.53
C GLU A 102 -4.27 21.86 26.26
N GLY A 103 -3.33 21.00 25.86
CA GLY A 103 -1.98 20.95 26.42
C GLY A 103 -1.87 20.10 27.68
N ASP A 104 -1.29 18.91 27.54
CA ASP A 104 0.09 18.58 27.93
C ASP A 104 0.45 17.33 27.13
N GLY A 105 1.74 17.10 26.92
CA GLY A 105 2.30 16.09 26.01
C GLY A 105 1.57 14.76 26.05
N ALA A 106 1.55 14.08 24.88
CA ALA A 106 1.25 12.67 24.73
C ALA A 106 1.08 11.96 26.07
N SER A 107 -0.17 11.60 26.43
CA SER A 107 -0.49 10.88 27.67
C SER A 107 0.69 10.02 28.07
N SER A 108 1.18 10.07 29.30
CA SER A 108 2.38 9.33 29.75
C SER A 108 2.30 7.81 29.55
N THR A 109 1.17 7.32 29.05
CA THR A 109 0.87 5.98 28.54
C THR A 109 1.05 5.81 27.01
N ASP A 110 1.59 6.80 26.30
CA ASP A 110 1.81 6.77 24.84
C ASP A 110 3.02 5.89 24.50
N PRO A 111 2.82 4.75 23.81
CA PRO A 111 3.87 3.78 23.52
C PRO A 111 5.03 4.34 22.69
N MET A 112 4.79 5.36 21.86
CA MET A 112 5.84 5.98 21.04
C MET A 112 6.74 6.90 21.88
N VAL A 113 6.23 7.46 22.98
CA VAL A 113 7.02 8.21 23.97
C VAL A 113 7.74 7.24 24.91
N THR A 114 7.10 6.14 25.31
CA THR A 114 7.71 5.10 26.17
C THR A 114 8.86 4.36 25.48
N ALA A 115 8.79 4.13 24.16
CA ALA A 115 9.86 3.50 23.39
C ALA A 115 11.10 4.40 23.20
N ALA A 116 10.93 5.73 23.24
CA ALA A 116 12.00 6.70 23.02
C ALA A 116 12.77 7.07 24.30
N GLN A 117 12.20 6.84 25.48
CA GLN A 117 12.83 7.15 26.77
C GLN A 117 13.30 5.86 27.45
N GLY A 118 14.59 5.56 27.32
CA GLY A 118 15.23 4.37 27.85
C GLY A 118 15.08 4.19 29.37
N SER A 119 14.02 3.48 29.76
CA SER A 119 13.99 2.42 30.78
C SER A 119 12.60 1.80 30.65
N ALA A 120 12.50 0.62 30.05
CA ALA A 120 11.23 -0.03 29.77
C ALA A 120 10.51 -0.35 31.10
N ARG A 121 9.53 0.48 31.49
CA ARG A 121 8.49 0.03 32.40
C ARG A 121 7.75 -1.11 31.70
N ALA A 122 7.42 -2.17 32.44
CA ALA A 122 6.69 -3.31 31.91
C ALA A 122 5.42 -2.82 31.19
N PHE A 123 5.38 -2.99 29.88
CA PHE A 123 4.23 -2.66 29.05
C PHE A 123 3.19 -3.76 29.26
N ASP A 124 2.11 -3.43 29.99
CA ASP A 124 0.99 -4.35 30.15
C ASP A 124 0.11 -4.31 28.88
N ALA A 125 0.36 -5.26 27.99
CA ALA A 125 -0.40 -5.43 26.74
C ALA A 125 -1.87 -5.79 26.96
N LEU A 126 -2.28 -6.16 28.18
CA LEU A 126 -3.65 -6.51 28.54
C LEU A 126 -4.47 -5.31 29.00
N GLN A 127 -3.84 -4.16 29.29
CA GLN A 127 -4.56 -2.97 29.72
C GLN A 127 -5.17 -2.25 28.50
N PRO A 128 -6.50 -2.01 28.46
CA PRO A 128 -7.12 -1.30 27.35
C PRO A 128 -6.51 0.10 27.22
N ARG A 129 -5.89 0.37 26.07
CA ARG A 129 -5.44 1.72 25.72
C ARG A 129 -6.64 2.64 25.67
N ASP A 130 -6.65 3.71 26.45
CA ASP A 130 -7.73 4.68 26.44
C ASP A 130 -7.52 5.65 25.27
N VAL A 131 -8.13 5.35 24.12
CA VAL A 131 -8.08 6.20 22.93
C VAL A 131 -9.36 7.01 22.87
N GLY A 132 -9.23 8.33 23.07
CA GLY A 132 -10.37 9.24 23.02
C GLY A 132 -11.15 9.21 21.70
N PRO A 133 -12.36 9.80 21.65
CA PRO A 133 -13.18 9.80 20.45
C PRO A 133 -12.49 10.49 19.27
N ILE A 134 -12.73 9.98 18.06
CA ILE A 134 -12.20 10.53 16.82
C ILE A 134 -13.29 11.16 15.98
N ALA A 135 -12.92 12.11 15.14
CA ALA A 135 -13.80 12.66 14.12
C ALA A 135 -13.05 13.12 12.86
N LEU A 136 -13.59 12.77 11.70
CA LEU A 136 -12.93 12.91 10.39
C LEU A 136 -13.92 13.41 9.35
N SER A 137 -13.54 14.39 8.55
CA SER A 137 -14.31 14.77 7.34
C SER A 137 -13.85 14.00 6.10
N THR A 138 -12.57 13.63 6.06
CA THR A 138 -11.95 12.94 4.92
C THR A 138 -11.18 11.73 5.39
N PHE A 139 -11.40 10.61 4.71
CA PHE A 139 -10.55 9.43 4.73
C PHE A 139 -10.57 8.85 3.31
N HIS A 140 -9.56 9.17 2.52
CA HIS A 140 -9.49 8.81 1.11
C HIS A 140 -8.26 7.96 0.86
N ILE A 141 -8.47 6.74 0.36
CA ILE A 141 -7.40 5.79 0.06
C ILE A 141 -6.88 6.07 -1.35
N LEU A 142 -5.56 6.12 -1.50
CA LEU A 142 -4.88 6.44 -2.75
C LEU A 142 -4.40 5.16 -3.42
N GLU A 143 -4.89 4.90 -4.63
CA GLU A 143 -4.44 3.79 -5.46
C GLU A 143 -3.17 4.20 -6.21
N HIS A 144 -2.15 3.34 -6.13
CA HIS A 144 -0.89 3.53 -6.81
C HIS A 144 -1.09 3.59 -8.32
N GLN A 145 -0.73 4.73 -8.90
CA GLN A 145 -0.72 4.91 -10.34
C GLN A 145 0.63 4.47 -10.88
N GLU A 146 0.68 3.27 -11.47
CA GLU A 146 1.81 2.90 -12.32
C GLU A 146 1.91 3.91 -13.48
N PRO A 147 3.12 4.39 -13.84
CA PRO A 147 3.26 5.27 -14.98
C PRO A 147 2.68 4.58 -16.21
N GLU A 148 1.69 5.21 -16.83
CA GLU A 148 1.02 4.68 -18.01
C GLU A 148 2.05 4.53 -19.13
N ARG A 149 2.53 3.30 -19.33
CA ARG A 149 3.42 2.97 -20.44
C ARG A 149 2.53 2.69 -21.65
N PRO A 150 2.74 3.37 -22.78
CA PRO A 150 1.98 3.06 -23.99
C PRO A 150 2.18 1.58 -24.31
N ALA A 151 1.09 0.87 -24.63
CA ALA A 151 1.17 -0.52 -25.04
C ALA A 151 2.16 -0.65 -26.22
N ARG A 152 3.22 -1.44 -26.04
CA ARG A 152 4.23 -1.67 -27.08
C ARG A 152 4.01 -3.03 -27.70
N GLN A 153 3.58 -3.05 -28.95
CA GLN A 153 3.60 -4.26 -29.76
C GLN A 153 5.00 -4.42 -30.36
N ARG A 154 5.82 -5.31 -29.80
CA ARG A 154 7.16 -5.64 -30.30
C ARG A 154 7.28 -7.13 -30.56
N TYR A 155 8.07 -7.49 -31.56
CA TYR A 155 8.41 -8.89 -31.81
C TYR A 155 9.40 -9.37 -30.75
N LEU A 156 9.23 -10.61 -30.27
CA LEU A 156 10.16 -11.21 -29.32
C LEU A 156 11.61 -11.29 -29.86
N SER A 157 11.78 -11.34 -31.18
CA SER A 157 13.09 -11.35 -31.83
C SER A 157 13.84 -10.02 -31.78
N GLU A 158 13.17 -8.93 -31.39
CA GLU A 158 13.80 -7.63 -31.16
C GLU A 158 14.31 -7.46 -29.72
N LEU A 159 14.06 -8.44 -28.85
CA LEU A 159 14.59 -8.42 -27.49
C LEU A 159 16.07 -8.83 -27.51
N PRO A 160 16.92 -8.21 -26.67
CA PRO A 160 18.29 -8.66 -26.50
C PRO A 160 18.34 -10.12 -26.07
N VAL A 161 19.06 -10.94 -26.84
CA VAL A 161 19.24 -12.36 -26.51
C VAL A 161 20.32 -12.48 -25.43
N PRO A 162 20.01 -13.07 -24.26
CA PRO A 162 21.04 -13.39 -23.28
C PRO A 162 22.11 -14.30 -23.89
N ALA A 163 23.38 -14.04 -23.59
CA ALA A 163 24.50 -14.82 -24.14
C ALA A 163 24.36 -16.33 -23.90
N ALA A 164 23.78 -16.72 -22.76
CA ALA A 164 23.49 -18.12 -22.41
C ALA A 164 22.52 -18.83 -23.38
N LEU A 165 21.69 -18.07 -24.10
CA LEU A 165 20.71 -18.58 -25.05
C LEU A 165 21.16 -18.47 -26.51
N ALA A 166 22.33 -17.88 -26.78
CA ALA A 166 22.81 -17.61 -28.14
C ALA A 166 23.03 -18.88 -28.99
N SER A 167 23.34 -20.01 -28.36
CA SER A 167 23.49 -21.31 -29.03
C SER A 167 22.17 -22.06 -29.20
N GLN A 168 21.10 -21.63 -28.52
CA GLN A 168 19.81 -22.32 -28.47
C GLN A 168 18.73 -21.62 -29.29
N LEU A 169 19.01 -20.39 -29.74
CA LEU A 169 18.05 -19.54 -30.40
C LEU A 169 18.74 -18.72 -31.49
N ARG A 170 18.04 -18.49 -32.60
CA ARG A 170 18.45 -17.54 -33.63
C ARG A 170 17.34 -16.52 -33.84
N THR A 171 17.70 -15.24 -33.92
CA THR A 171 16.75 -14.16 -34.19
C THR A 171 16.57 -14.00 -35.69
N ASP A 172 15.31 -13.88 -36.12
CA ASP A 172 14.87 -13.64 -37.49
C ASP A 172 15.37 -14.69 -38.52
N GLN A 173 15.82 -15.86 -38.05
CA GLN A 173 16.37 -16.94 -38.87
C GLN A 173 15.96 -18.31 -38.31
N SER A 174 15.89 -19.33 -39.16
CA SER A 174 15.59 -20.70 -38.72
C SER A 174 16.71 -21.25 -37.83
N PHE A 175 16.36 -22.14 -36.91
CA PHE A 175 17.34 -22.73 -35.99
C PHE A 175 18.38 -23.59 -36.70
N ARG A 176 17.93 -24.39 -37.68
CA ARG A 176 18.80 -25.19 -38.56
C ARG A 176 18.64 -24.65 -39.98
N GLY A 177 19.70 -24.06 -40.52
CA GLY A 177 19.78 -23.53 -41.90
C GLY A 177 19.98 -22.02 -42.00
N ASP A 178 20.48 -21.58 -43.16
CA ASP A 178 20.68 -20.17 -43.52
C ASP A 178 19.47 -19.55 -44.25
N THR A 179 18.43 -20.35 -44.48
CA THR A 179 17.17 -19.90 -45.06
C THR A 179 16.34 -19.18 -43.99
N GLY A 180 15.83 -18.00 -44.31
CA GLY A 180 14.98 -17.22 -43.40
C GLY A 180 13.76 -17.99 -42.88
N MET A 181 13.08 -17.43 -41.87
CA MET A 181 11.97 -18.09 -41.19
C MET A 181 10.81 -18.41 -42.14
N ARG A 182 10.45 -19.69 -42.25
CA ARG A 182 9.35 -20.17 -43.09
C ARG A 182 8.50 -21.22 -42.38
N MET A 183 7.18 -21.17 -42.59
CA MET A 183 6.24 -22.17 -42.08
C MET A 183 5.07 -22.30 -43.07
N ASN A 184 4.76 -23.52 -43.50
CA ASN A 184 3.65 -23.82 -44.41
C ASN A 184 3.61 -22.93 -45.68
N GLY A 185 4.77 -22.66 -46.28
CA GLY A 185 4.90 -21.82 -47.49
C GLY A 185 4.88 -20.31 -47.22
N LEU A 186 4.62 -19.87 -45.99
CA LEU A 186 4.70 -18.46 -45.59
C LEU A 186 6.11 -18.10 -45.13
N GLN A 187 6.53 -16.87 -45.44
CA GLN A 187 7.81 -16.32 -45.00
C GLN A 187 7.60 -15.27 -43.92
N PHE A 188 8.38 -15.37 -42.85
CA PHE A 188 8.34 -14.46 -41.71
C PHE A 188 9.62 -13.63 -41.68
N ARG A 189 9.46 -12.32 -41.48
CA ARG A 189 10.59 -11.40 -41.32
C ARG A 189 11.09 -11.31 -39.88
N ARG A 190 10.21 -11.64 -38.93
CA ARG A 190 10.46 -11.55 -37.50
C ARG A 190 10.08 -12.85 -36.81
N GLY A 191 10.96 -13.38 -35.97
CA GLY A 191 10.68 -14.60 -35.22
C GLY A 191 11.89 -15.17 -34.49
N LEU A 192 11.64 -16.11 -33.58
CA LEU A 192 12.69 -16.86 -32.90
C LEU A 192 12.78 -18.25 -33.53
N GLY A 193 13.92 -18.55 -34.15
CA GLY A 193 14.25 -19.90 -34.59
C GLY A 193 14.76 -20.70 -33.38
N VAL A 194 14.04 -21.75 -33.01
CA VAL A 194 14.36 -22.56 -31.83
C VAL A 194 14.44 -24.05 -32.16
N GLY A 195 15.21 -24.81 -31.39
CA GLY A 195 15.34 -26.26 -31.55
C GLY A 195 14.13 -27.04 -31.02
N ALA A 196 14.06 -28.33 -31.39
CA ALA A 196 12.93 -29.22 -31.06
C ALA A 196 12.61 -29.33 -29.56
N ASN A 197 13.62 -29.25 -28.69
CA ASN A 197 13.47 -29.26 -27.23
C ASN A 197 14.07 -27.99 -26.64
N SER A 198 13.40 -26.86 -26.81
CA SER A 198 13.87 -25.57 -26.31
C SER A 198 12.90 -24.98 -25.28
N ARG A 199 13.45 -24.55 -24.14
CA ARG A 199 12.81 -23.63 -23.21
C ARG A 199 13.61 -22.34 -23.22
N ILE A 200 12.93 -21.23 -23.45
CA ILE A 200 13.56 -19.91 -23.54
C ILE A 200 12.88 -18.99 -22.54
N ASP A 201 13.61 -18.59 -21.52
CA ASP A 201 13.15 -17.61 -20.55
C ASP A 201 13.67 -16.23 -21.00
N LEU A 202 12.78 -15.39 -21.52
CA LEU A 202 13.07 -14.02 -21.95
C LEU A 202 12.50 -13.01 -20.95
N ARG A 203 13.28 -11.98 -20.66
CA ARG A 203 12.81 -10.87 -19.81
C ARG A 203 12.19 -9.79 -20.69
N LEU A 204 10.89 -9.56 -20.50
CA LEU A 204 10.17 -8.44 -21.13
C LEU A 204 10.52 -7.14 -20.39
N GLN A 205 10.66 -6.03 -21.12
CA GLN A 205 11.00 -4.70 -20.60
C GLN A 205 9.86 -3.71 -20.81
#